data_AF-A0A356R1W2-F1
#
_entry.id   AF-A0A356R1W2-F1
#
_cell.length_a   1.000
_cell.length_b   1.000
_cell.length_c   1.000
_cell.angle_alpha   90.00
_cell.angle_beta   90.00
_cell.angle_gamma   90.00
#
_symmetry.space_group_name_H-M   'P 1'
#
loop_
_entity.id
_entity.type
_entity.pdbx_description
1 polymer ?
#
loop_
_entity_poly.entity_id
_entity_poly.type
_entity_poly.pdbx_seq_one_letter_code
_entity_poly.pdbx_strand_id
1 'polypeptide(L)'
;NYEKMKSDIEAAGNAWEAVAAVDFIYVGGEDDSCTASNQNVVFDVRPVNVNGQYLARAFFPNEPRSSRNVLVDNSSFQLDPNGKLSLQGILRHELGHTLGFRHEHTRPDSGACFEDNNWRPLTSYDAFSVMHYPQCNGKGDWALTLTNIDNNGAACLYGPAQGFTIDASICQG
;
A
#
# COMPACT_ATOMS: atom_id res chain seq x y z
N ASN A 1 1.24 -5.43 -20.35
CA ASN A 1 1.28 -4.99 -18.94
C ASN A 1 -0.05 -4.49 -18.40
N TYR A 2 -0.92 -3.87 -19.21
CA TYR A 2 -2.21 -3.33 -18.76
C TYR A 2 -3.09 -4.37 -18.01
N GLU A 3 -3.43 -5.50 -18.62
CA GLU A 3 -4.28 -6.52 -17.96
C GLU A 3 -3.67 -7.06 -16.66
N LYS A 4 -2.34 -7.27 -16.64
CA LYS A 4 -1.63 -7.71 -15.44
C LYS A 4 -1.71 -6.65 -14.33
N MET A 5 -1.53 -5.38 -14.70
CA MET A 5 -1.63 -4.26 -13.76
C MET A 5 -3.03 -4.18 -13.15
N LYS A 6 -4.07 -4.29 -13.98
CA LYS A 6 -5.47 -4.27 -13.56
C LYS A 6 -5.79 -5.43 -12.62
N SER A 7 -5.43 -6.65 -13.00
CA SER A 7 -5.65 -7.84 -12.17
C SER A 7 -4.91 -7.79 -10.84
N ASP A 8 -3.65 -7.35 -10.84
CA ASP A 8 -2.83 -7.35 -9.62
C ASP A 8 -3.22 -6.20 -8.67
N ILE A 9 -3.60 -5.03 -9.19
CA ILE A 9 -4.05 -3.92 -8.34
C ILE A 9 -5.43 -4.18 -7.73
N GLU A 10 -6.33 -4.82 -8.49
CA GLU A 10 -7.63 -5.28 -7.98
C GLU A 10 -7.42 -6.31 -6.86
N ALA A 11 -6.55 -7.30 -7.08
CA ALA A 11 -6.22 -8.29 -6.04
C ALA A 11 -5.48 -7.70 -4.83
N ALA A 12 -4.78 -6.57 -4.99
CA ALA A 12 -4.16 -5.84 -3.89
C ALA A 12 -5.20 -5.02 -3.11
N GLY A 13 -6.12 -4.33 -3.80
CA GLY A 13 -7.22 -3.57 -3.20
C GLY A 13 -8.17 -4.47 -2.42
N ASN A 14 -8.59 -5.58 -3.02
CA ASN A 14 -9.45 -6.60 -2.39
C ASN A 14 -8.90 -7.11 -1.05
N ALA A 15 -7.57 -7.14 -0.86
CA ALA A 15 -6.97 -7.55 0.40
C ALA A 15 -7.27 -6.56 1.55
N TRP A 16 -7.30 -5.26 1.25
CA TRP A 16 -7.65 -4.22 2.21
C TRP A 16 -9.18 -4.14 2.42
N GLU A 17 -9.97 -4.26 1.36
CA GLU A 17 -11.44 -4.25 1.42
C GLU A 17 -12.01 -5.46 2.17
N ALA A 18 -11.29 -6.59 2.17
CA ALA A 18 -11.69 -7.78 2.92
C ALA A 18 -11.69 -7.57 4.44
N VAL A 19 -11.00 -6.53 4.94
CA VAL A 19 -10.79 -6.31 6.38
C VAL A 19 -11.29 -4.95 6.86
N ALA A 20 -11.24 -3.93 6.01
CA ALA A 20 -11.65 -2.56 6.34
C ALA A 20 -12.80 -2.09 5.45
N ALA A 21 -13.62 -1.17 5.97
CA ALA A 21 -14.73 -0.53 5.24
C ALA A 21 -14.21 0.54 4.26
N VAL A 22 -13.40 0.11 3.30
CA VAL A 22 -12.85 0.88 2.19
C VAL A 22 -13.25 0.23 0.87
N ASP A 23 -13.17 0.97 -0.23
CA ASP A 23 -13.47 0.48 -1.58
C ASP A 23 -12.53 1.16 -2.60
N PHE A 24 -11.80 0.36 -3.37
CA PHE A 24 -10.90 0.76 -4.44
C PHE A 24 -11.60 0.64 -5.79
N ILE A 25 -12.30 1.71 -6.15
CA ILE A 25 -13.10 1.75 -7.38
C ILE A 25 -12.22 2.08 -8.58
N TYR A 26 -12.09 1.13 -9.50
CA TYR A 26 -11.47 1.36 -10.81
C TYR A 26 -12.43 2.11 -11.75
N VAL A 27 -12.00 3.28 -12.23
CA VAL A 27 -12.78 4.14 -13.13
C VAL A 27 -12.23 4.05 -14.55
N GLY A 28 -12.55 2.97 -15.27
CA GLY A 28 -11.97 2.73 -16.60
C GLY A 28 -12.31 3.76 -17.67
N GLY A 29 -13.36 4.56 -17.48
CA GLY A 29 -13.64 5.71 -18.36
C GLY A 29 -12.56 6.79 -18.35
N GLU A 30 -11.65 6.77 -17.37
CA GLU A 30 -10.59 7.75 -17.19
C GLU A 30 -9.22 7.27 -17.70
N ASP A 31 -9.11 6.06 -18.26
CA ASP A 31 -7.83 5.48 -18.68
C ASP A 31 -7.11 6.32 -19.75
N ASP A 32 -7.86 6.84 -20.73
CA ASP A 32 -7.32 7.71 -21.79
C ASP A 32 -6.88 9.09 -21.25
N SER A 33 -7.29 9.45 -20.03
CA SER A 33 -6.91 10.68 -19.33
C SER A 33 -6.22 10.39 -17.99
N CYS A 34 -5.57 9.24 -17.86
CA CYS A 34 -4.86 8.87 -16.64
C CYS A 34 -3.63 9.77 -16.49
N THR A 35 -3.77 10.85 -15.70
CA THR A 35 -2.76 11.90 -15.52
C THR A 35 -2.83 12.45 -14.09
N ALA A 36 -1.73 13.09 -13.66
CA ALA A 36 -1.64 13.74 -12.34
C ALA A 36 -2.63 14.91 -12.15
N SER A 37 -3.24 15.40 -13.23
CA SER A 37 -4.21 16.51 -13.21
C SER A 37 -5.67 16.06 -13.26
N ASN A 38 -5.95 14.76 -13.46
CA ASN A 38 -7.31 14.27 -13.65
C ASN A 38 -8.10 14.34 -12.34
N GLN A 39 -9.10 15.22 -12.27
CA GLN A 39 -9.91 15.43 -11.06
C GLN A 39 -11.03 14.39 -10.86
N ASN A 40 -11.27 13.51 -11.83
CA ASN A 40 -12.32 12.48 -11.76
C ASN A 40 -11.89 11.25 -10.94
N VAL A 41 -10.61 11.16 -10.57
CA VAL A 41 -10.06 10.11 -9.70
C VAL A 41 -9.28 10.71 -8.53
N VAL A 42 -9.25 10.00 -7.41
CA VAL A 42 -8.46 10.40 -6.22
C VAL A 42 -6.97 10.18 -6.48
N PHE A 43 -6.64 9.04 -7.10
CA PHE A 43 -5.30 8.62 -7.49
C PHE A 43 -5.28 8.20 -8.96
N ASP A 44 -4.32 8.70 -9.72
CA ASP A 44 -3.97 8.13 -11.03
C ASP A 44 -2.98 6.97 -10.87
N VAL A 45 -3.12 5.92 -11.67
CA VAL A 45 -2.21 4.77 -11.69
C VAL A 45 -1.50 4.75 -13.03
N ARG A 46 -0.18 4.96 -13.05
CA ARG A 46 0.56 5.14 -14.31
C ARG A 46 1.91 4.43 -14.32
N PRO A 47 2.33 3.93 -15.48
CA PRO A 47 3.68 3.44 -15.64
C PRO A 47 4.69 4.59 -15.61
N VAL A 48 5.88 4.30 -15.11
CA VAL A 48 7.06 5.16 -15.22
C VAL A 48 8.26 4.33 -15.69
N ASN A 49 9.31 5.03 -16.11
CA ASN A 49 10.61 4.42 -16.34
C ASN A 49 11.67 5.24 -15.61
N VAL A 50 11.95 4.85 -14.38
CA VAL A 50 13.01 5.40 -13.53
C VAL A 50 14.20 4.45 -13.44
N ASN A 51 14.28 3.46 -14.35
CA ASN A 51 15.35 2.46 -14.41
C ASN A 51 15.54 1.71 -13.08
N GLY A 52 14.44 1.31 -12.44
CA GLY A 52 14.48 0.50 -11.22
C GLY A 52 14.96 1.24 -9.95
N GLN A 53 15.01 2.57 -9.94
CA GLN A 53 15.25 3.34 -8.70
C GLN A 53 14.22 3.03 -7.61
N TYR A 54 13.00 2.70 -8.01
CA TYR A 54 11.97 2.08 -7.19
C TYR A 54 11.12 1.16 -8.09
N LEU A 55 10.44 0.20 -7.48
CA LEU A 55 9.52 -0.70 -8.18
C LEU A 55 8.14 -0.07 -8.33
N ALA A 56 7.63 0.52 -7.26
CA ALA A 56 6.48 1.40 -7.29
C ALA A 56 6.63 2.49 -6.24
N ARG A 57 5.76 3.51 -6.31
CA ARG A 57 5.59 4.49 -5.25
C ARG A 57 4.16 5.02 -5.23
N ALA A 58 3.66 5.28 -4.05
CA ALA A 58 2.46 6.03 -3.80
C ALA A 58 2.70 7.09 -2.72
N PHE A 59 1.77 8.04 -2.65
CA PHE A 59 1.77 9.10 -1.64
C PHE A 59 0.43 9.13 -0.90
N PHE A 60 0.33 9.96 0.14
CA PHE A 60 -0.81 9.96 1.06
C PHE A 60 -2.06 10.65 0.47
N PRO A 61 -3.26 10.29 0.96
CA PRO A 61 -4.52 10.84 0.44
C PRO A 61 -4.71 12.35 0.68
N ASN A 62 -3.95 12.93 1.62
CA ASN A 62 -3.98 14.37 1.92
C ASN A 62 -2.97 15.18 1.09
N GLU A 63 -2.13 14.55 0.26
CA GLU A 63 -1.20 15.25 -0.62
C GLU A 63 -1.94 16.03 -1.72
N PRO A 64 -1.33 17.07 -2.32
CA PRO A 64 -1.91 17.77 -3.47
C PRO A 64 -2.27 16.81 -4.60
N ARG A 65 -3.30 17.12 -5.40
CA ARG A 65 -3.78 16.22 -6.47
C ARG A 65 -2.67 15.75 -7.40
N SER A 66 -1.74 16.62 -7.78
CA SER A 66 -0.59 16.29 -8.64
C SER A 66 0.33 15.20 -8.08
N SER A 67 0.33 15.00 -6.76
CA SER A 67 1.16 14.03 -6.05
C SER A 67 0.41 12.74 -5.71
N ARG A 68 -0.93 12.74 -5.71
CA ARG A 68 -1.74 11.54 -5.46
C ARG A 68 -1.73 10.63 -6.69
N ASN A 69 -0.70 9.82 -6.79
CA ASN A 69 -0.50 8.84 -7.85
C ASN A 69 0.06 7.53 -7.28
N VAL A 70 -0.23 6.42 -7.96
CA VAL A 70 0.48 5.15 -7.83
C VAL A 70 1.31 4.99 -9.10
N LEU A 71 2.63 5.17 -9.00
CA LEU A 71 3.53 5.04 -10.14
C LEU A 71 4.25 3.70 -10.07
N VAL A 72 4.22 2.97 -11.17
CA VAL A 72 4.80 1.63 -11.27
C VAL A 72 5.90 1.63 -12.31
N ASP A 73 7.13 1.33 -11.90
CA ASP A 73 8.23 1.20 -12.83
C ASP A 73 8.10 -0.06 -13.69
N ASN A 74 8.57 0.01 -14.93
CA ASN A 74 8.53 -1.12 -15.86
C ASN A 74 9.26 -2.37 -15.34
N SER A 75 10.28 -2.23 -14.49
CA SER A 75 10.98 -3.36 -13.87
C SER A 75 10.11 -4.21 -12.95
N SER A 76 9.02 -3.66 -12.39
CA SER A 76 8.05 -4.41 -11.55
C SER A 76 7.30 -5.49 -12.32
N PHE A 77 7.26 -5.41 -13.65
CA PHE A 77 6.69 -6.45 -14.51
C PHE A 77 7.68 -7.57 -14.86
N GLN A 78 8.95 -7.42 -14.48
CA GLN A 78 10.05 -8.34 -14.78
C GLN A 78 10.54 -9.11 -13.55
N LEU A 79 9.79 -9.04 -12.44
CA LEU A 79 10.09 -9.78 -11.22
C LEU A 79 10.12 -11.29 -11.49
N ASP A 80 10.98 -12.01 -10.77
CA ASP A 80 11.06 -13.46 -10.86
C ASP A 80 9.70 -14.09 -10.50
N PRO A 81 9.05 -14.83 -11.42
CA PRO A 81 7.76 -15.46 -11.14
C PRO A 81 7.84 -16.54 -10.05
N ASN A 82 9.02 -17.04 -9.71
CA ASN A 82 9.24 -17.96 -8.59
C ASN A 82 9.70 -17.24 -7.31
N GLY A 83 9.93 -15.93 -7.38
CA GLY A 83 10.27 -15.09 -6.24
C GLY A 83 9.06 -14.85 -5.35
N LYS A 84 9.31 -14.51 -4.08
CA LYS A 84 8.24 -14.12 -3.15
C LYS A 84 7.68 -12.73 -3.44
N LEU A 85 8.54 -11.81 -3.89
CA LEU A 85 8.14 -10.47 -4.27
C LEU A 85 7.38 -10.50 -5.60
N SER A 86 6.16 -9.97 -5.59
CA SER A 86 5.29 -9.89 -6.75
C SER A 86 4.77 -8.48 -6.96
N LEU A 87 4.33 -8.17 -8.18
CA LEU A 87 3.66 -6.90 -8.48
C LEU A 87 2.43 -6.70 -7.57
N GLN A 88 1.60 -7.73 -7.36
CA GLN A 88 0.49 -7.67 -6.41
C GLN A 88 0.94 -7.30 -4.98
N GLY A 89 2.01 -7.91 -4.47
CA GLY A 89 2.54 -7.60 -3.14
C GLY A 89 3.02 -6.15 -3.03
N ILE A 90 3.74 -5.66 -4.05
CA ILE A 90 4.18 -4.26 -4.12
C ILE A 90 2.98 -3.33 -4.15
N LEU A 91 1.99 -3.60 -4.99
CA LEU A 91 0.78 -2.79 -5.07
C LEU A 91 0.00 -2.79 -3.76
N ARG A 92 -0.01 -3.91 -3.03
CA ARG A 92 -0.65 -3.98 -1.70
C ARG A 92 -0.02 -3.00 -0.72
N HIS A 93 1.31 -2.91 -0.72
CA HIS A 93 2.06 -1.92 0.04
C HIS A 93 1.72 -0.49 -0.39
N GLU A 94 1.80 -0.20 -1.70
CA GLU A 94 1.50 1.15 -2.22
C GLU A 94 0.06 1.59 -1.92
N LEU A 95 -0.92 0.70 -2.05
CA LEU A 95 -2.30 0.99 -1.68
C LEU A 95 -2.44 1.29 -0.18
N GLY A 96 -1.61 0.70 0.67
CA GLY A 96 -1.51 1.08 2.08
C GLY A 96 -1.17 2.57 2.26
N HIS A 97 -0.24 3.11 1.47
CA HIS A 97 0.04 4.56 1.47
C HIS A 97 -1.12 5.39 0.96
N THR A 98 -1.88 4.91 -0.04
CA THR A 98 -3.09 5.62 -0.51
C THR A 98 -4.19 5.69 0.56
N LEU A 99 -4.17 4.74 1.51
CA LEU A 99 -4.98 4.74 2.73
C LEU A 99 -4.33 5.52 3.90
N GLY A 100 -3.20 6.18 3.68
CA GLY A 100 -2.52 6.99 4.70
C GLY A 100 -1.62 6.21 5.65
N PHE A 101 -1.37 4.92 5.42
CA PHE A 101 -0.44 4.17 6.27
C PHE A 101 1.01 4.56 5.97
N ARG A 102 1.76 4.79 7.03
CA ARG A 102 3.19 5.11 7.00
C ARG A 102 4.02 3.83 7.03
N HIS A 103 5.27 3.94 6.64
CA HIS A 103 6.21 2.86 6.84
C HIS A 103 6.38 2.53 8.31
N GLU A 104 6.33 1.24 8.64
CA GLU A 104 6.41 0.77 10.02
C GLU A 104 7.81 0.99 10.61
N HIS A 105 8.85 1.02 9.76
CA HIS A 105 10.23 1.29 10.17
C HIS A 105 10.48 2.71 10.68
N THR A 106 9.57 3.66 10.45
CA THR A 106 9.73 5.01 11.03
C THR A 106 9.54 5.00 12.56
N ARG A 107 8.99 3.91 13.12
CA ARG A 107 8.87 3.75 14.57
C ARG A 107 10.25 3.51 15.22
N PRO A 108 10.51 4.05 16.42
CA PRO A 108 11.76 3.82 17.13
C PRO A 108 12.12 2.34 17.33
N ASP A 109 11.11 1.46 17.48
CA ASP A 109 11.24 0.01 17.66
C ASP A 109 12.02 -0.70 16.53
N SER A 110 11.99 -0.14 15.31
CA SER A 110 12.78 -0.67 14.18
C SER A 110 14.28 -0.45 14.36
N GLY A 111 14.67 0.68 14.98
CA GLY A 111 16.07 1.06 15.16
C GLY A 111 16.83 1.37 13.86
N ALA A 112 16.15 1.43 12.71
CA ALA A 112 16.74 1.72 11.40
C ALA A 112 15.77 2.51 10.51
N CYS A 113 16.32 3.21 9.51
CA CYS A 113 15.55 3.91 8.46
C CYS A 113 14.48 4.90 8.96
N PHE A 114 14.70 5.60 10.08
CA PHE A 114 13.79 6.66 10.53
C PHE A 114 13.52 7.67 9.41
N GLU A 115 12.24 7.97 9.15
CA GLU A 115 11.83 8.89 8.09
C GLU A 115 11.43 10.24 8.69
N ASP A 116 10.39 10.25 9.52
CA ASP A 116 9.88 11.44 10.21
C ASP A 116 8.98 11.08 11.41
N ASN A 117 8.49 12.12 12.09
CA ASN A 117 7.54 12.01 13.21
C ASN A 117 6.09 12.36 12.81
N ASN A 118 5.79 12.48 11.52
CA ASN A 118 4.47 12.86 11.03
C ASN A 118 3.57 11.63 10.82
N TRP A 119 3.33 10.92 11.93
CA TRP A 119 2.53 9.72 12.03
C TRP A 119 1.94 9.61 13.44
N ARG A 120 0.92 8.77 13.60
CA ARG A 120 0.41 8.35 14.91
C ARG A 120 0.35 6.81 14.93
N PRO A 121 0.61 6.16 16.06
CA PRO A 121 0.41 4.73 16.13
C PRO A 121 -1.07 4.41 15.95
N LEU A 122 -1.34 3.37 15.18
CA LEU A 122 -2.68 2.79 15.00
C LEU A 122 -2.78 1.41 15.65
N THR A 123 -1.63 0.78 15.87
CA THR A 123 -1.43 -0.55 16.44
C THR A 123 -0.09 -0.62 17.19
N SER A 124 0.16 -1.71 17.91
CA SER A 124 1.51 -2.07 18.36
C SER A 124 2.48 -2.26 17.18
N TYR A 125 3.79 -2.12 17.44
CA TYR A 125 4.80 -2.33 16.41
C TYR A 125 4.74 -3.74 15.80
N ASP A 126 4.83 -3.84 14.47
CA ASP A 126 4.85 -5.09 13.73
C ASP A 126 6.03 -5.18 12.74
N ALA A 127 7.09 -5.88 13.13
CA ALA A 127 8.25 -6.11 12.27
C ALA A 127 7.91 -6.88 10.97
N PHE A 128 6.76 -7.55 10.88
CA PHE A 128 6.32 -8.30 9.70
C PHE A 128 5.31 -7.54 8.84
N SER A 129 4.93 -6.32 9.23
CA SER A 129 3.94 -5.51 8.53
C SER A 129 4.24 -5.40 7.03
N VAL A 130 3.18 -5.39 6.22
CA VAL A 130 3.28 -5.04 4.79
C VAL A 130 3.97 -3.70 4.56
N MET A 131 3.86 -2.76 5.52
CA MET A 131 4.47 -1.43 5.46
C MET A 131 5.91 -1.41 5.98
N HIS A 132 6.52 -2.57 6.25
CA HIS A 132 7.86 -2.66 6.81
C HIS A 132 8.89 -3.15 5.79
N TYR A 133 9.92 -2.34 5.55
CA TYR A 133 11.02 -2.73 4.66
C TYR A 133 11.97 -3.75 5.31
N PRO A 134 12.27 -4.88 4.65
CA PRO A 134 13.22 -5.87 5.17
C PRO A 134 14.63 -5.29 5.38
N GLN A 135 15.08 -4.39 4.51
CA GLN A 135 16.37 -3.69 4.65
C GLN A 135 16.43 -2.73 5.85
N CYS A 136 15.28 -2.45 6.47
CA CYS A 136 15.13 -1.55 7.61
C CYS A 136 14.83 -2.31 8.91
N ASN A 137 15.33 -3.54 9.06
CA ASN A 137 15.02 -4.48 10.16
C ASN A 137 13.61 -5.08 10.13
N GLY A 138 12.91 -4.99 9.01
CA GLY A 138 11.70 -5.76 8.78
C GLY A 138 11.99 -7.27 8.71
N LYS A 139 11.06 -8.08 9.19
CA LYS A 139 11.13 -9.55 9.22
C LYS A 139 10.19 -10.23 8.22
N GLY A 140 9.44 -9.44 7.45
CA GLY A 140 8.64 -9.93 6.33
C GLY A 140 9.49 -10.67 5.30
N ASP A 141 8.88 -11.60 4.57
CA ASP A 141 9.58 -12.51 3.66
C ASP A 141 9.57 -12.02 2.19
N TRP A 142 9.34 -10.73 1.98
CA TRP A 142 9.14 -10.06 0.69
C TRP A 142 7.82 -10.35 -0.03
N ALA A 143 6.93 -11.20 0.50
CA ALA A 143 5.60 -11.41 -0.10
C ALA A 143 4.66 -10.20 0.07
N LEU A 144 4.98 -9.31 1.03
CA LEU A 144 4.21 -8.11 1.34
C LEU A 144 2.72 -8.43 1.62
N THR A 145 2.45 -9.53 2.32
CA THR A 145 1.10 -9.92 2.77
C THR A 145 0.70 -9.15 4.00
N LEU A 146 -0.59 -8.80 4.11
CA LEU A 146 -1.11 -8.18 5.33
C LEU A 146 -0.97 -9.14 6.49
N THR A 147 -0.41 -8.67 7.60
CA THR A 147 -0.44 -9.40 8.87
C THR A 147 -1.79 -9.22 9.56
N ASN A 148 -2.02 -9.94 10.65
CA ASN A 148 -3.18 -9.69 11.50
C ASN A 148 -3.20 -8.26 12.06
N ILE A 149 -2.02 -7.67 12.29
CA ILE A 149 -1.90 -6.31 12.83
C ILE A 149 -2.19 -5.28 11.75
N ASP A 150 -1.73 -5.48 10.51
CA ASP A 150 -2.11 -4.64 9.37
C ASP A 150 -3.63 -4.63 9.16
N ASN A 151 -4.23 -5.84 9.13
CA ASN A 151 -5.66 -6.03 8.95
C ASN A 151 -6.47 -5.30 10.01
N ASN A 152 -6.11 -5.51 11.28
CA ASN A 152 -6.79 -4.85 12.39
C ASN A 152 -6.57 -3.35 12.35
N GLY A 153 -5.36 -2.86 12.13
CA GLY A 153 -5.08 -1.43 12.03
C GLY A 153 -5.99 -0.75 11.01
N ALA A 154 -6.09 -1.30 9.80
CA ALA A 154 -6.98 -0.75 8.78
C ALA A 154 -8.45 -0.74 9.23
N ALA A 155 -8.93 -1.84 9.83
CA ALA A 155 -10.28 -1.91 10.36
C ALA A 155 -10.52 -0.94 11.55
N CYS A 156 -9.52 -0.70 12.41
CA CYS A 156 -9.62 0.28 13.50
C CYS A 156 -9.78 1.71 12.95
N LEU A 157 -9.11 2.03 11.83
CA LEU A 157 -9.13 3.37 11.23
C LEU A 157 -10.39 3.62 10.41
N TYR A 158 -10.74 2.68 9.54
CA TYR A 158 -11.81 2.85 8.54
C TYR A 158 -13.13 2.19 8.94
N GLY A 159 -13.16 1.44 10.04
CA GLY A 159 -14.25 0.53 10.40
C GLY A 159 -14.04 -0.85 9.78
N PRO A 160 -14.63 -1.91 10.35
CA PRO A 160 -14.45 -3.27 9.85
C PRO A 160 -15.26 -3.50 8.57
N ALA A 161 -14.71 -4.28 7.65
CA ALA A 161 -15.47 -4.86 6.56
C ALA A 161 -16.55 -5.82 7.08
N GLN A 162 -17.55 -6.11 6.25
CA GLN A 162 -18.60 -7.07 6.61
C GLN A 162 -17.99 -8.44 6.95
N GLY A 163 -18.22 -8.91 8.18
CA GLY A 163 -17.71 -10.19 8.65
C GLY A 163 -16.30 -10.14 9.26
N PHE A 164 -15.59 -9.00 9.16
CA PHE A 164 -14.35 -8.80 9.89
C PHE A 164 -14.64 -8.37 11.34
N THR A 165 -13.93 -8.97 12.29
CA THR A 165 -14.05 -8.61 13.72
C THR A 165 -12.76 -7.96 14.17
N ILE A 166 -12.86 -6.73 14.69
CA ILE A 166 -11.72 -5.99 15.22
C ILE A 166 -11.29 -6.60 16.56
N ASP A 167 -10.00 -6.87 16.68
CA ASP A 167 -9.33 -7.05 17.96
C ASP A 167 -9.03 -5.68 18.57
N ALA A 168 -9.93 -5.21 19.42
CA ALA A 168 -9.80 -3.92 20.09
C ALA A 168 -8.60 -3.84 21.04
N SER A 169 -7.97 -4.96 21.41
CA SER A 169 -6.80 -4.96 22.28
C SER A 169 -5.53 -4.45 21.59
N ILE A 170 -5.50 -4.48 20.26
CA ILE A 170 -4.36 -4.02 19.45
C ILE A 170 -4.61 -2.67 18.76
N CYS A 171 -5.86 -2.22 18.66
CA CYS A 171 -6.16 -0.85 18.19
C CYS A 171 -5.57 0.17 19.15
N GLN A 172 -4.83 1.14 18.61
CA GLN A 172 -4.36 2.32 19.33
C GLN A 172 -5.05 3.56 18.73
N GLY A 173 -5.61 4.38 19.61
CA GLY A 173 -6.30 5.63 19.30
C GLY A 173 -5.70 6.78 20.08
#